data_AF-A0A1X0WYB1-F1
#
_entry.id   AF-A0A1X0WYB1-F1
#
_cell.length_a   1.000
_cell.length_b   1.000
_cell.length_c   1.000
_cell.angle_alpha   90.00
_cell.angle_beta   90.00
_cell.angle_gamma   90.00
#
_symmetry.space_group_name_H-M   'P 1'
#
loop_
_entity.id
_entity.type
_entity.pdbx_description
1 polymer ?
#
loop_
_entity_poly.entity_id
_entity_poly.type
_entity_poly.pdbx_seq_one_letter_code
_entity_poly.pdbx_strand_id
1 'polypeptide(L)' 'MTKIRLQNPYEDVEIKVKEDYRHILNMLEWLERGNINYLQLQQIKPTETIITINPKHFAKVEFYEDEEMK' A
#
# COMPACT_ATOMS: atom_id res chain seq x y z
N MET A 1 11.61 -1.75 0.74
CA MET A 1 10.41 -1.74 1.61
C MET A 1 9.61 -0.49 1.30
N THR A 2 8.29 -0.54 1.50
CA THR A 2 7.44 0.63 1.22
C THR A 2 6.55 0.93 2.40
N LYS A 3 6.41 2.22 2.69
CA LYS A 3 5.50 2.72 3.70
C LYS A 3 4.25 3.24 3.02
N ILE A 4 3.08 2.81 3.49
CA ILE A 4 1.79 3.17 2.91
C ILE A 4 0.96 3.84 3.99
N ARG A 5 0.43 5.01 3.66
CA ARG A 5 -0.50 5.75 4.50
C ARG A 5 -1.85 5.81 3.82
N LEU A 6 -2.83 5.17 4.45
CA LEU A 6 -4.21 5.07 4.00
C LEU A 6 -5.03 6.07 4.82
N GLN A 7 -5.47 7.15 4.18
CA GLN A 7 -6.26 8.21 4.80
C GLN A 7 -7.72 8.09 4.37
N ASN A 8 -8.59 7.99 5.35
CA ASN A 8 -10.03 8.05 5.23
C ASN A 8 -10.55 9.12 6.23
N PRO A 9 -11.70 9.76 6.00
CA PRO A 9 -12.21 10.75 6.95
C PRO A 9 -12.48 10.20 8.36
N TYR A 10 -12.55 8.86 8.48
CA TYR A 10 -12.77 8.16 9.74
C TYR A 10 -11.52 7.44 10.28
N GLU A 11 -10.51 7.19 9.44
CA GLU A 11 -9.35 6.36 9.78
C GLU A 11 -8.08 6.80 9.03
N ASP A 12 -6.98 7.00 9.77
CA ASP A 12 -5.63 7.18 9.22
C ASP A 12 -4.80 5.98 9.62
N VAL A 13 -4.45 5.13 8.65
CA VAL A 13 -3.75 3.87 8.89
C VAL A 13 -2.39 3.94 8.20
N GLU A 14 -1.34 3.74 8.99
CA GLU A 14 0.03 3.69 8.51
C GLU A 14 0.58 2.27 8.64
N ILE A 15 1.01 1.70 7.52
CA ILE A 15 1.53 0.34 7.44
C ILE A 15 2.87 0.34 6.71
N LYS A 16 3.75 -0.58 7.11
CA LYS A 16 4.95 -0.90 6.32
C LYS A 16 4.75 -2.24 5.66
N VAL A 17 5.07 -2.32 4.37
CA VAL A 17 4.99 -3.54 3.58
C VAL A 17 6.36 -3.97 3.08
N LYS A 18 6.52 -5.27 2.86
CA LYS A 18 7.74 -5.88 2.37
C LYS A 18 8.01 -5.51 0.91
N GLU A 19 6.96 -5.31 0.14
CA GLU A 19 7.05 -4.97 -1.28
C GLU A 19 7.78 -3.65 -1.53
N ASP A 20 8.52 -3.61 -2.63
CA ASP A 20 9.22 -2.42 -3.09
C ASP A 20 8.27 -1.43 -3.75
N TYR A 21 8.63 -0.15 -3.67
CA TYR A 21 7.80 0.96 -4.13
C TYR A 21 7.42 0.79 -5.61
N ARG A 22 8.38 0.36 -6.44
CA ARG A 22 8.17 0.05 -7.87
C ARG A 22 7.17 -1.08 -8.10
N HIS A 23 7.17 -2.10 -7.24
CA HIS A 23 6.24 -3.22 -7.36
C HIS A 23 4.80 -2.76 -7.08
N ILE A 24 4.63 -1.90 -6.08
CA ILE A 24 3.33 -1.32 -5.73
C ILE A 24 2.85 -0.38 -6.84
N LEU A 25 3.72 0.47 -7.38
CA LEU A 25 3.40 1.32 -8.53
C LEU A 25 2.93 0.51 -9.73
N ASN A 26 3.62 -0.59 -10.05
CA ASN A 26 3.17 -1.49 -11.10
C ASN A 26 1.76 -1.96 -10.78
N MET A 27 1.51 -2.57 -9.63
CA MET A 27 0.16 -3.06 -9.25
C MET A 27 -0.92 -1.97 -9.30
N LEU A 28 -0.61 -0.73 -8.91
CA LEU A 28 -1.53 0.41 -9.04
C LEU A 28 -1.90 0.67 -10.52
N GLU A 29 -0.96 0.57 -11.44
CA GLU A 29 -1.24 0.67 -12.87
C GLU A 29 -2.21 -0.43 -13.34
N TRP A 30 -2.05 -1.67 -12.86
CA TRP A 30 -3.00 -2.75 -13.15
C TRP A 30 -4.39 -2.47 -12.56
N LEU A 31 -4.46 -1.83 -11.39
CA LEU A 31 -5.72 -1.45 -10.74
C LEU A 31 -6.45 -0.36 -11.52
N GLU A 32 -5.74 0.65 -12.02
CA GLU A 32 -6.30 1.72 -12.84
C GLU A 32 -6.80 1.20 -14.20
N ARG A 33 -6.06 0.26 -14.80
CA ARG A 33 -6.48 -0.44 -16.03
C ARG A 33 -7.68 -1.37 -15.82
N GLY A 34 -8.05 -1.67 -14.57
CA GLY A 34 -9.14 -2.58 -14.22
C GLY A 34 -8.77 -4.07 -14.34
N ASN A 35 -7.48 -4.38 -14.42
CA ASN A 35 -6.99 -5.77 -14.45
C ASN A 35 -7.04 -6.41 -13.06
N ILE A 36 -6.90 -5.61 -12.01
CA ILE A 36 -7.06 -6.03 -10.62
C ILE A 36 -8.05 -5.10 -9.91
N ASN A 37 -8.68 -5.59 -8.84
CA ASN A 37 -9.65 -4.82 -8.03
C ASN A 37 -9.10 -4.42 -6.65
N TYR A 38 -8.00 -5.03 -6.22
CA TYR A 38 -7.39 -4.83 -4.92
C TYR A 38 -5.89 -5.11 -5.02
N LEU A 39 -5.13 -4.53 -4.10
CA LEU A 39 -3.70 -4.79 -3.90
C LEU A 39 -3.57 -5.76 -2.74
N GLN A 40 -2.91 -6.89 -2.94
CA GLN A 40 -2.53 -7.80 -1.86
C GLN A 40 -1.07 -7.54 -1.51
N LEU A 41 -0.82 -7.14 -0.27
CA LEU A 41 0.49 -6.70 0.19
C LEU A 41 0.89 -7.47 1.46
N GLN A 42 2.18 -7.74 1.64
CA GLN A 42 2.71 -8.34 2.84
C GLN A 42 3.14 -7.23 3.80
N GLN A 43 2.27 -6.90 4.75
CA GLN A 43 2.59 -6.01 5.85
C GLN A 43 3.66 -6.64 6.74
N ILE A 44 4.66 -5.84 7.13
CA ILE A 44 5.74 -6.22 8.05
C ILE A 44 5.61 -5.54 9.41
N LYS A 45 5.04 -4.33 9.48
CA LYS A 45 4.77 -3.58 10.72
C LYS A 45 3.41 -2.89 10.62
N PRO A 46 2.64 -2.82 11.73
CA PRO A 46 2.99 -3.22 13.11
C PRO A 46 2.99 -4.74 13.38
N THR A 47 2.30 -5.54 12.56
CA THR A 47 2.29 -7.01 12.65
C THR A 47 2.57 -7.60 11.27
N GLU A 48 3.35 -8.68 11.19
CA GLU A 48 3.58 -9.37 9.92
C GLU A 48 2.30 -10.12 9.51
N THR A 49 1.62 -9.61 8.48
CA THR A 49 0.36 -10.18 7.99
C THR A 49 0.16 -9.84 6.52
N ILE A 50 -0.62 -10.65 5.82
CA ILE A 50 -1.03 -10.35 4.45
C ILE A 50 -2.27 -9.48 4.55
N ILE A 51 -2.21 -8.30 3.96
CA ILE A 51 -3.32 -7.36 3.88
C ILE A 51 -3.82 -7.26 2.45
N THR A 52 -5.11 -7.00 2.31
CA THR A 52 -5.73 -6.67 1.04
C THR A 52 -6.29 -5.27 1.15
N ILE A 53 -5.77 -4.35 0.34
CA ILE A 53 -6.21 -2.96 0.31
C ILE A 53 -6.90 -2.68 -1.02
N ASN A 54 -8.02 -1.98 -0.98
CA ASN A 54 -8.63 -1.42 -2.19
C ASN A 54 -8.45 0.11 -2.15
N PRO A 55 -7.49 0.68 -2.91
CA PRO A 55 -7.24 2.12 -2.93
C PRO A 55 -8.47 2.95 -3.24
N LYS A 56 -9.44 2.41 -4.01
CA LYS A 56 -10.68 3.12 -4.38
C LYS A 56 -11.61 3.35 -3.17
N HIS A 57 -11.42 2.63 -2.07
CA HIS A 57 -12.21 2.79 -0.86
C HIS A 57 -11.64 3.83 0.13
N PHE A 58 -10.45 4.36 -0.15
CA PHE A 58 -9.79 5.35 0.69
C PHE A 58 -9.86 6.73 0.03
N ALA A 59 -10.06 7.77 0.84
CA ALA A 59 -10.11 9.15 0.35
C ALA A 59 -8.74 9.63 -0.18
N LYS A 60 -7.65 9.18 0.44
CA LYS A 60 -6.28 9.48 0.00
C LYS A 60 -5.37 8.32 0.34
N VAL A 61 -4.51 7.93 -0.60
CA VAL A 61 -3.47 6.92 -0.39
C VAL A 61 -2.13 7.51 -0.75
N GLU A 62 -1.18 7.45 0.16
CA GLU A 62 0.18 7.94 -0.04
C GLU A 62 1.17 6.77 0.11
N PHE A 63 2.11 6.71 -0.82
CA PHE A 63 3.14 5.69 -0.87
C PHE A 63 4.49 6.38 -0.75
N TYR A 64 5.28 5.96 0.24
CA TYR A 64 6.61 6.48 0.50
C TYR A 64 7.61 5.33 0.34
N GLU A 65 8.65 5.57 -0.46
CA GLU A 65 9.80 4.66 -0.48
C GLU A 65 10.45 4.71 0.91
N ASP A 66 10.53 3.55 1.58
CA ASP A 66 11.15 3.47 2.89
C ASP A 66 12.66 3.37 2.67
N GLU A 67 13.34 4.52 2.61
CA GLU A 67 14.81 4.65 2.51
C GLU A 67 15.55 4.24 3.80
N GLU A 68 14.99 3.35 4.64
CA GLU A 68 15.70 2.75 5.81
C GLU A 68 16.81 1.75 5.37
N MET A 69 17.51 2.05 4.28
CA MET A 69 18.83 1.50 3.96
C MET A 69 19.78 2.64 3.60
N LYS A 70 20.18 3.42 4.60
CA LYS A 70 21.50 4.04 4.65
C LYS A 70 22.13 3.82 6.02
#